data_AF-A0A7S2B945-F1
#
_entry.id   AF-A0A7S2B945-F1
#
_cell.length_a   1.000
_cell.length_b   1.000
_cell.length_c   1.000
_cell.angle_alpha   90.00
_cell.angle_beta   90.00
_cell.angle_gamma   90.00
#
_symmetry.space_group_name_H-M   'P 1'
#
loop_
_entity.id
_entity.type
_entity.pdbx_description
1 polymer ?
#
loop_
_entity_poly.entity_id
_entity_poly.type
_entity_poly.pdbx_seq_one_letter_code
_entity_poly.pdbx_strand_id
1 'polypeptide(L)'
;GDFECEDVYALLRMLSRTGQGAHAKAKANDALGFLGGWLHFVGERLELAAHKRNSNTVEGSARNIAYHYDAGNDFYRLFLDRTMMYSSGVHPGLLPALEGLSFDQREASLEAASYAKIDAMIARADLQPGEHVLEIGCG
;
A
#
# COMPACT_ATOMS: atom_id res chain seq x y z
N GLY A 1 -6.91 -22.24 -1.73
CA GLY A 1 -7.04 -23.20 -2.84
C GLY A 1 -8.49 -23.49 -3.18
N ASP A 2 -9.40 -22.57 -2.84
CA ASP A 2 -10.85 -22.78 -2.95
C ASP A 2 -11.44 -22.09 -4.19
N PHE A 3 -10.65 -21.25 -4.86
CA PHE A 3 -11.00 -20.53 -6.08
C PHE A 3 -9.76 -20.37 -6.96
N GLU A 4 -9.99 -20.30 -8.27
CA GLU A 4 -8.98 -20.01 -9.27
C GLU A 4 -9.31 -18.69 -9.97
N CYS A 5 -8.31 -17.88 -10.27
CA CYS A 5 -8.44 -16.61 -10.96
C CYS A 5 -7.24 -16.41 -11.88
N GLU A 6 -7.49 -16.26 -13.18
CA GLU A 6 -6.44 -16.09 -14.18
C GLU A 6 -5.74 -14.73 -14.07
N ASP A 7 -6.50 -13.66 -13.80
CA ASP A 7 -5.98 -12.31 -13.63
C ASP A 7 -6.55 -11.65 -12.37
N VAL A 8 -5.83 -11.85 -11.27
CA VAL A 8 -6.16 -11.27 -9.96
C VAL A 8 -6.12 -9.74 -10.03
N TYR A 9 -5.22 -9.15 -10.84
CA TYR A 9 -5.14 -7.69 -10.98
C TYR A 9 -6.41 -7.13 -11.63
N ALA A 10 -6.88 -7.72 -12.72
CA ALA A 10 -8.12 -7.31 -13.39
C ALA A 10 -9.32 -7.45 -12.45
N LEU A 11 -9.41 -8.55 -11.69
CA LEU A 11 -10.46 -8.76 -10.69
C LEU A 11 -10.43 -7.67 -9.61
N LEU A 12 -9.28 -7.40 -9.00
CA LEU A 12 -9.14 -6.36 -7.97
C LEU A 12 -9.42 -4.95 -8.52
N ARG A 13 -9.00 -4.68 -9.76
CA ARG A 13 -9.28 -3.42 -10.47
C ARG A 13 -10.78 -3.26 -10.74
N MET A 14 -11.48 -4.33 -11.08
CA MET A 14 -12.93 -4.30 -11.23
C MET A 14 -13.61 -4.00 -9.90
N LEU A 15 -13.26 -4.75 -8.84
CA LEU A 15 -13.87 -4.59 -7.51
C LEU A 15 -13.65 -3.19 -6.92
N SER A 16 -12.45 -2.63 -7.07
CA SER A 16 -12.14 -1.27 -6.59
C SER A 16 -12.94 -0.17 -7.30
N ARG A 17 -13.38 -0.42 -8.54
CA ARG A 17 -14.27 0.50 -9.29
C ARG A 17 -15.73 0.35 -8.88
N THR A 18 -16.18 -0.88 -8.62
CA THR A 18 -17.57 -1.16 -8.24
C THR A 18 -17.89 -0.69 -6.80
N GLY A 19 -16.91 -0.72 -5.90
CA GLY A 19 -17.07 -0.28 -4.50
C GLY A 19 -17.39 1.22 -4.33
N GLN A 20 -17.08 2.07 -5.32
CA GLN A 20 -17.39 3.51 -5.24
C GLN A 20 -18.88 3.84 -5.44
N GLY A 21 -19.72 2.87 -5.82
CA GLY A 21 -21.17 3.03 -5.98
C GLY A 21 -22.03 2.40 -4.87
N ALA A 22 -21.43 1.70 -3.90
CA ALA A 22 -22.18 0.88 -2.94
C ALA A 22 -22.59 1.60 -1.64
N HIS A 23 -22.60 2.93 -1.61
CA HIS A 23 -23.33 3.69 -0.59
C HIS A 23 -24.77 3.97 -1.05
N ALA A 24 -25.47 2.96 -1.54
CA ALA A 24 -26.92 2.98 -1.51
C ALA A 24 -27.34 2.81 -0.05
N LYS A 25 -27.44 3.92 0.69
CA LYS A 25 -28.12 3.94 2.00
C LYS A 25 -29.54 3.44 1.77
N ALA A 26 -29.78 2.16 2.04
CA ALA A 26 -31.13 1.62 2.15
C ALA A 26 -31.81 2.33 3.33
N LYS A 27 -32.58 3.38 3.04
CA LYS A 27 -33.51 3.96 4.00
C LYS A 27 -34.70 3.01 4.12
N ALA A 28 -34.54 1.96 4.91
CA ALA A 28 -35.67 1.15 5.37
C ALA A 28 -36.16 1.75 6.70
N ASN A 29 -37.33 2.39 6.67
CA ASN A 29 -38.00 2.92 7.87
C ASN A 29 -38.79 1.81 8.61
N ASP A 30 -38.23 0.61 8.72
CA ASP A 30 -38.84 -0.51 9.44
C ASP A 30 -37.99 -0.95 10.64
N ALA A 31 -38.56 -1.79 11.52
CA ALA A 31 -37.89 -2.26 12.74
C ALA A 31 -36.62 -3.08 12.44
N LEU A 32 -36.53 -3.71 11.25
CA LEU A 32 -35.36 -4.43 10.78
C LEU A 32 -34.23 -3.47 10.38
N GLY A 33 -34.55 -2.34 9.76
CA GLY A 33 -33.62 -1.25 9.45
C GLY A 33 -33.07 -0.57 10.69
N PHE A 34 -33.90 -0.40 11.73
CA PHE A 34 -33.44 0.11 13.03
C PHE A 34 -32.50 -0.87 13.75
N LEU A 35 -32.83 -2.17 13.75
CA LEU A 35 -31.98 -3.20 14.34
C LEU A 35 -30.66 -3.35 13.57
N GLY A 36 -30.71 -3.31 12.24
CA GLY A 36 -29.52 -3.33 11.37
C GLY A 36 -28.63 -2.09 11.57
N GLY A 37 -29.23 -0.91 11.71
CA GLY A 37 -28.50 0.33 12.01
C GLY A 37 -27.85 0.31 13.40
N TRP A 38 -28.52 -0.27 14.40
CA TRP A 38 -27.96 -0.43 15.74
C TRP A 38 -26.82 -1.46 15.78
N LEU A 39 -26.96 -2.59 15.09
CA LEU A 39 -25.89 -3.58 14.95
C LEU A 39 -24.67 -3.00 14.23
N HIS A 40 -24.86 -2.23 13.15
CA HIS A 40 -23.78 -1.52 12.48
C HIS A 40 -23.11 -0.49 13.39
N PHE A 41 -23.87 0.30 14.14
CA PHE A 41 -23.34 1.28 15.09
C PHE A 41 -22.49 0.62 16.19
N VAL A 42 -22.96 -0.50 16.75
CA VAL A 42 -22.19 -1.28 17.74
C VAL A 42 -20.94 -1.89 17.10
N GLY A 43 -21.06 -2.42 15.89
CA GLY A 43 -19.94 -2.95 15.10
C GLY A 43 -18.86 -1.90 14.86
N GLU A 44 -19.22 -0.73 14.32
CA GLU A 44 -18.29 0.39 14.08
C GLU A 44 -17.60 0.84 15.38
N ARG A 45 -18.34 0.87 16.51
CA ARG A 45 -17.77 1.23 17.83
C ARG A 45 -16.78 0.18 18.34
N LEU A 46 -17.07 -1.10 18.14
CA LEU A 46 -16.17 -2.19 18.49
C LEU A 46 -14.93 -2.20 17.61
N GLU A 47 -15.07 -1.97 16.30
CA GLU A 47 -13.96 -1.82 15.37
C GLU A 47 -13.08 -0.63 15.72
N LEU A 48 -13.68 0.55 16.00
CA LEU A 48 -12.94 1.74 16.46
C LEU A 48 -12.22 1.50 17.78
N ALA A 49 -12.83 0.78 18.73
CA ALA A 49 -12.20 0.43 20.00
C ALA A 49 -11.05 -0.58 19.82
N ALA A 50 -11.22 -1.57 18.95
CA ALA A 50 -10.17 -2.51 18.58
C ALA A 50 -9.01 -1.79 17.88
N HIS A 51 -9.30 -0.85 16.97
CA HIS A 51 -8.31 -0.01 16.30
C HIS A 51 -7.55 0.88 17.29
N LYS A 52 -8.24 1.50 18.25
CA LYS A 52 -7.61 2.30 19.32
C LYS A 52 -6.74 1.47 20.26
N ARG A 53 -7.07 0.19 20.47
CA ARG A 53 -6.26 -0.74 21.27
C ARG A 53 -4.99 -1.19 20.55
N ASN A 54 -4.92 -1.01 19.23
CA ASN A 54 -3.73 -1.23 18.42
C ASN A 54 -2.86 0.04 18.37
N SER A 55 -2.61 0.67 19.52
CA SER A 55 -1.78 1.86 19.59
C SER A 55 -0.33 1.52 19.20
N ASN A 56 0.27 2.37 18.37
CA ASN A 56 1.69 2.30 17.98
C ASN A 56 2.59 2.67 19.17
N THR A 57 2.58 1.85 20.21
CA THR A 57 3.59 1.88 21.28
C THR A 57 4.94 1.47 20.69
N VAL A 58 6.05 1.93 21.28
CA VAL A 58 7.40 1.61 20.81
C VAL A 58 7.60 0.08 20.81
N GLU A 59 7.14 -0.62 21.85
CA GLU A 59 7.21 -2.08 21.93
C GLU A 59 6.27 -2.78 20.93
N GLY A 60 5.10 -2.21 20.64
CA GLY A 60 4.16 -2.71 19.63
C GLY A 60 4.70 -2.58 18.21
N SER A 61 5.30 -1.43 17.89
CA SER A 61 5.94 -1.17 16.59
C SER A 61 7.14 -2.10 16.37
N ALA A 62 8.00 -2.29 17.37
CA ALA A 62 9.13 -3.23 17.28
C ALA A 62 8.67 -4.67 16.99
N ARG A 63 7.61 -5.13 17.67
CA ARG A 63 7.03 -6.46 17.43
C ARG A 63 6.38 -6.59 16.05
N ASN A 64 5.70 -5.55 15.56
CA ASN A 64 5.10 -5.54 14.22
C ASN A 64 6.18 -5.52 13.12
N ILE A 65 7.29 -4.78 13.32
CA ILE A 65 8.42 -4.74 12.39
C ILE A 65 9.08 -6.12 12.31
N ALA A 66 9.32 -6.79 13.44
CA ALA A 66 9.95 -8.11 13.46
C ALA A 66 9.14 -9.18 12.69
N TYR A 67 7.81 -9.05 12.66
CA TYR A 67 6.94 -10.01 11.96
C TYR A 67 6.88 -9.77 10.43
N HIS A 68 7.38 -8.63 9.93
CA HIS A 68 7.24 -8.23 8.53
C HIS A 68 8.51 -8.40 7.67
N TYR A 69 9.54 -9.13 8.13
CA TYR A 69 10.77 -9.37 7.37
C TYR A 69 11.34 -10.80 7.50
N ASP A 70 10.51 -11.81 7.71
CA ASP A 70 10.95 -13.22 7.78
C ASP A 70 11.41 -13.80 6.42
N ALA A 71 11.10 -13.13 5.31
CA ALA A 71 11.64 -13.45 4.01
C ALA A 71 12.97 -12.70 3.84
N GLY A 72 14.11 -13.39 3.94
CA GLY A 72 15.43 -12.74 3.82
C GLY A 72 15.64 -12.03 2.46
N ASN A 73 16.73 -11.26 2.34
CA ASN A 73 17.05 -10.45 1.15
C ASN A 73 17.01 -11.23 -0.18
N ASP A 74 17.29 -12.53 -0.16
CA ASP A 74 17.26 -13.37 -1.36
C ASP A 74 15.86 -13.52 -1.96
N PHE A 75 14.82 -13.49 -1.12
CA PHE A 75 13.44 -13.48 -1.60
C PHE A 75 13.09 -12.16 -2.29
N TYR A 76 13.45 -11.03 -1.68
CA TYR A 76 13.15 -9.71 -2.21
C TYR A 76 13.88 -9.41 -3.52
N ARG A 77 15.09 -9.92 -3.70
CA ARG A 77 15.86 -9.82 -4.96
C ARG A 77 15.15 -10.41 -6.17
N LEU A 78 14.16 -11.29 -5.98
CA LEU A 78 13.43 -11.90 -7.09
C LEU A 78 12.50 -10.91 -7.81
N PHE A 79 12.11 -9.82 -7.15
CA PHE A 79 11.11 -8.89 -7.69
C PHE A 79 11.37 -7.40 -7.44
N LEU A 80 12.31 -7.04 -6.54
CA LEU A 80 12.78 -5.66 -6.40
C LEU A 80 13.88 -5.34 -7.42
N ASP A 81 14.07 -4.06 -7.70
CA ASP A 81 15.22 -3.59 -8.45
C ASP A 81 16.51 -3.56 -7.60
N ARG A 82 17.63 -3.21 -8.22
CA ARG A 82 18.97 -3.22 -7.61
C ARG A 82 19.10 -2.31 -6.39
N THR A 83 18.27 -1.26 -6.29
CA THR A 83 18.25 -0.38 -5.12
C THR A 83 17.67 -1.04 -3.88
N MET A 84 17.00 -2.21 -4.01
CA MET A 84 16.29 -2.91 -2.93
C MET A 84 15.23 -2.05 -2.24
N MET A 85 14.76 -0.99 -2.90
CA MET A 85 13.76 -0.09 -2.33
C MET A 85 12.38 -0.76 -2.31
N TYR A 86 11.94 -1.20 -1.13
CA TYR A 86 10.59 -1.72 -0.95
C TYR A 86 9.57 -0.59 -0.71
N SER A 87 9.41 0.28 -1.70
CA SER A 87 8.48 1.42 -1.68
C SER A 87 8.01 1.74 -3.10
N SER A 88 7.01 2.61 -3.24
CA SER A 88 6.53 3.03 -4.57
C SER A 88 7.60 3.80 -5.34
N GLY A 89 7.86 3.44 -6.61
CA GLY A 89 8.65 4.26 -7.53
C GLY A 89 7.85 5.43 -8.11
N VAL A 90 8.56 6.45 -8.63
CA VAL A 90 7.96 7.55 -9.40
C VAL A 90 8.33 7.38 -10.86
N HIS A 91 7.35 7.18 -11.73
CA HIS A 91 7.58 7.09 -13.18
C HIS A 91 7.28 8.44 -13.83
N PRO A 92 8.30 9.19 -14.31
CA PRO A 92 8.07 10.44 -15.01
C PRO A 92 7.46 10.17 -16.39
N GLY A 93 6.20 10.54 -16.57
CA GLY A 93 5.46 10.36 -17.83
C GLY A 93 4.55 9.13 -17.85
N LEU A 94 4.04 8.78 -19.04
CA LEU A 94 3.29 7.54 -19.22
C LEU A 94 4.27 6.37 -19.14
N LEU A 95 3.97 5.40 -18.28
CA LEU A 95 4.68 4.12 -18.28
C LEU A 95 4.71 3.57 -19.72
N PRO A 96 5.87 3.20 -20.26
CA PRO A 96 5.87 2.38 -21.47
C PRO A 96 5.00 1.17 -21.19
N ALA A 97 4.27 0.68 -22.20
CA ALA A 97 3.61 -0.60 -22.07
C ALA A 97 4.68 -1.61 -21.63
N LEU A 98 4.55 -2.13 -20.41
CA LEU A 98 5.51 -3.11 -19.85
C LEU A 98 5.49 -4.42 -20.63
N GLU A 99 4.46 -4.57 -21.47
CA GLU A 99 4.27 -5.63 -22.45
C GLU A 99 5.33 -5.54 -23.56
N GLY A 100 6.03 -6.65 -23.80
CA GLY A 100 7.09 -6.74 -24.82
C GLY A 100 8.49 -6.34 -24.35
N LEU A 101 8.65 -5.79 -23.14
CA LEU A 101 9.98 -5.56 -22.56
C LEU A 101 10.64 -6.88 -22.11
N SER A 102 11.97 -6.95 -22.13
CA SER A 102 12.72 -8.01 -21.46
C SER A 102 12.66 -7.83 -19.94
N PHE A 103 13.11 -8.84 -19.18
CA PHE A 103 13.22 -8.72 -17.72
C PHE A 103 14.15 -7.56 -17.33
N ASP A 104 15.36 -7.51 -17.88
CA ASP A 104 16.36 -6.48 -17.58
C ASP A 104 15.86 -5.07 -17.92
N GLN A 105 15.07 -4.92 -18.99
CA GLN A 105 14.45 -3.64 -19.34
C GLN A 105 13.40 -3.20 -18.32
N ARG A 106 12.61 -4.14 -17.79
CA ARG A 106 11.64 -3.85 -16.72
C ARG A 106 12.36 -3.51 -15.41
N GLU A 107 13.42 -4.24 -15.06
CA GLU A 107 14.25 -3.98 -13.89
C GLU A 107 14.86 -2.57 -13.97
N ALA A 108 15.50 -2.22 -15.10
CA ALA A 108 16.09 -0.90 -15.31
C ALA A 108 15.04 0.23 -15.26
N SER A 109 13.84 -0.03 -15.78
CA SER A 109 12.73 0.93 -15.67
C SER A 109 12.25 1.13 -14.23
N LEU A 110 12.32 0.09 -13.38
CA LEU A 110 11.95 0.18 -11.97
C LEU A 110 13.04 0.90 -11.16
N GLU A 111 14.31 0.57 -11.40
CA GLU A 111 15.47 1.25 -10.80
C GLU A 111 15.43 2.76 -11.09
N ALA A 112 15.19 3.14 -12.35
CA ALA A 112 15.04 4.55 -12.72
C ALA A 112 13.89 5.24 -11.95
N ALA A 113 12.79 4.53 -11.69
CA ALA A 113 11.67 5.06 -10.92
C ALA A 113 11.97 5.21 -9.43
N SER A 114 12.79 4.31 -8.87
CA SER A 114 13.31 4.40 -7.51
C SER A 114 14.16 5.66 -7.33
N TYR A 115 15.06 5.96 -8.27
CA TYR A 115 15.85 7.22 -8.23
C TYR A 115 14.99 8.47 -8.46
N ALA A 116 14.09 8.46 -9.44
CA ALA A 116 13.21 9.60 -9.69
C ALA A 116 12.35 9.97 -8.48
N LYS A 117 11.98 8.98 -7.64
CA LYS A 117 11.32 9.22 -6.35
C LYS A 117 12.23 9.99 -5.39
N ILE A 118 13.49 9.57 -5.24
CA ILE A 118 14.46 10.23 -4.36
C ILE A 118 14.67 11.67 -4.83
N ASP A 119 14.87 11.88 -6.13
CA ASP A 119 15.04 13.22 -6.71
C ASP A 119 13.82 14.11 -6.45
N ALA A 120 12.60 13.56 -6.60
CA ALA A 120 11.37 14.27 -6.28
C ALA A 120 11.26 14.63 -4.79
N MET A 121 11.71 13.75 -3.88
CA MET A 121 11.75 14.03 -2.44
C MET A 121 12.76 15.14 -2.11
N ILE A 122 13.97 15.08 -2.67
CA ILE A 122 15.01 16.09 -2.49
C ILE A 122 14.54 17.44 -3.02
N ALA A 123 13.99 17.48 -4.24
CA ALA A 123 13.47 18.70 -4.84
C ALA A 123 12.33 19.32 -4.03
N ARG A 124 11.49 18.47 -3.41
CA ARG A 124 10.38 18.94 -2.56
C ARG A 124 10.84 19.42 -1.19
N ALA A 125 11.93 18.85 -0.67
CA ALA A 125 12.54 19.27 0.58
C ALA A 125 13.32 20.59 0.45
N ASP A 126 13.68 21.00 -0.78
CA ASP A 126 14.42 22.24 -1.09
C ASP A 126 15.73 22.38 -0.29
N LEU A 127 16.45 21.26 -0.17
CA LEU A 127 17.64 21.14 0.65
C LEU A 127 18.76 22.07 0.17
N GLN A 128 19.39 22.77 1.12
CA GLN A 128 20.53 23.65 0.88
C GLN A 128 21.85 23.01 1.35
N PRO A 129 23.00 23.38 0.75
CA PRO A 129 24.29 22.92 1.22
C PRO A 129 24.52 23.25 2.71
N GLY A 130 24.91 22.24 3.49
CA GLY A 130 25.17 22.37 4.93
C GLY A 130 24.00 22.00 5.84
N GLU A 131 22.82 21.69 5.28
CA GLU A 131 21.69 21.19 6.05
C GLU A 131 21.85 19.70 6.42
N HIS A 132 21.19 19.28 7.49
CA HIS A 132 21.19 17.91 7.98
C HIS A 132 19.84 17.24 7.68
N VAL A 133 19.88 16.03 7.15
CA VAL A 133 18.69 15.25 6.79
C VAL A 133 18.50 14.10 7.79
N LEU A 134 17.27 13.94 8.28
CA LEU A 134 16.84 12.77 9.06
C LEU A 134 15.93 11.90 8.20
N GLU A 135 16.36 10.68 7.94
CA GLU A 135 15.55 9.66 7.28
C GLU A 135 15.06 8.64 8.32
N ILE A 136 13.73 8.58 8.51
CA ILE A 136 13.10 7.64 9.45
C ILE A 136 12.65 6.41 8.66
N GLY A 137 13.30 5.27 8.91
CA GLY A 137 13.03 4.04 8.17
C GLY A 137 13.73 4.02 6.81
N CYS A 138 15.05 4.20 6.81
CA CYS A 138 15.89 4.30 5.61
C CYS A 138 15.97 3.02 4.75
N GLY A 139 15.38 1.92 5.23
CA GLY A 139 15.60 0.59 4.67
C GLY A 139 16.91 -0.02 5.14
#